data_AF-A0A6B3HUY4-F1
#
_entry.id   AF-A0A6B3HUY4-F1
#
_cell.length_a   1.000
_cell.length_b   1.000
_cell.length_c   1.000
_cell.angle_alpha   90.00
_cell.angle_beta   90.00
_cell.angle_gamma   90.00
#
_symmetry.space_group_name_H-M   'P 1'
#
loop_
_entity.id
_entity.type
_entity.pdbx_description
1 polymer ?
#
loop_
_entity_poly.entity_id
_entity_poly.type
_entity_poly.pdbx_seq_one_letter_code
_entity_poly.pdbx_strand_id
1 'polypeptide(L)'
;VETMTETGVDAIVPWQAARCITQWKGERGAKALTKWRSTAREAGKQSRRVRFPEVTEAMTTKQVAALLAGADLAGVLHEDRDHDSTP
;
A
#
# COMPACT_ATOMS: atom_id res chain seq x y z
N VAL A 1 5.07 -1.64 6.55
CA VAL A 1 5.84 -1.36 5.32
C VAL A 1 7.15 -2.13 5.26
N GLU A 2 7.83 -2.32 6.39
CA GLU A 2 9.05 -3.12 6.51
C GLU A 2 8.88 -4.55 5.98
N THR A 3 8.02 -5.37 6.58
CA THR A 3 7.82 -6.77 6.13
C THR A 3 7.38 -6.88 4.68
N MET A 4 6.51 -5.98 4.19
CA MET A 4 6.15 -5.95 2.76
C MET A 4 7.37 -5.71 1.87
N THR A 5 8.29 -4.84 2.31
CA THR A 5 9.54 -4.59 1.59
C THR A 5 10.46 -5.80 1.62
N GLU A 6 10.56 -6.48 2.76
CA GLU A 6 11.38 -7.68 2.93
C GLU A 6 10.89 -8.85 2.08
N THR A 7 9.56 -9.02 1.98
CA THR A 7 8.93 -10.04 1.11
C THR A 7 8.92 -9.63 -0.36
N GLY A 8 9.31 -8.39 -0.65
CA GLY A 8 9.75 -8.00 -1.97
C GLY A 8 8.72 -7.32 -2.86
N VAL A 9 7.74 -6.63 -2.29
CA VAL A 9 6.80 -5.79 -3.05
C VAL A 9 7.54 -4.74 -3.89
N ASP A 10 6.99 -4.40 -5.06
CA ASP A 10 7.53 -3.35 -5.94
C ASP A 10 6.93 -1.97 -5.65
N ALA A 11 5.71 -1.90 -5.13
CA ALA A 11 5.05 -0.67 -4.73
C ALA A 11 4.19 -0.88 -3.48
N ILE A 12 4.04 0.18 -2.69
CA ILE A 12 3.18 0.26 -1.53
C ILE A 12 2.27 1.47 -1.73
N VAL A 13 0.98 1.21 -1.92
CA VAL A 13 -0.06 2.24 -2.07
C VAL A 13 -0.84 2.36 -0.77
N PRO A 14 -0.68 3.45 0.00
CA PRO A 14 -1.50 3.69 1.18
C PRO A 14 -2.97 3.88 0.78
N TRP A 15 -3.88 3.15 1.41
CA TRP A 15 -5.32 3.24 1.12
C TRP A 15 -6.06 3.94 2.26
N GLN A 16 -6.74 5.04 1.93
CA GLN A 16 -7.67 5.74 2.83
C GLN A 16 -9.06 5.09 2.74
N ALA A 17 -9.22 3.95 3.41
CA ALA A 17 -10.51 3.25 3.48
C ALA A 17 -11.51 3.96 4.40
N ALA A 18 -12.80 3.76 4.16
CA ALA A 18 -13.88 4.42 4.92
C ALA A 18 -13.88 4.09 6.43
N ARG A 19 -13.39 2.90 6.81
CA ARG A 19 -13.31 2.43 8.20
C ARG A 19 -11.96 2.73 8.88
N CYS A 20 -11.01 3.39 8.18
CA CYS A 20 -9.73 3.76 8.77
C CYS A 20 -9.86 5.03 9.63
N ILE A 21 -9.44 4.92 10.89
CA ILE A 21 -9.42 6.04 11.85
C ILE A 21 -8.37 7.09 11.43
N THR A 22 -7.21 6.63 10.98
CA THR A 22 -6.12 7.51 10.55
C THR A 22 -6.47 8.18 9.22
N GLN A 23 -6.72 9.48 9.25
CA GLN A 23 -6.91 10.27 8.05
C GLN A 23 -5.58 10.87 7.58
N TRP A 24 -5.20 10.60 6.33
CA TRP A 24 -4.00 11.09 5.69
C TRP A 24 -4.21 12.53 5.18
N LYS A 25 -4.44 13.47 6.09
CA LYS A 25 -4.75 14.87 5.75
C LYS A 25 -3.60 15.82 6.09
N GLY A 26 -3.30 16.72 5.16
CA GLY A 26 -2.35 17.80 5.33
C GLY A 26 -0.94 17.33 5.75
N GLU A 27 -0.26 18.17 6.51
CA GLU A 27 1.14 17.96 6.91
C GLU A 27 1.38 16.67 7.70
N ARG A 28 0.40 16.24 8.53
CA ARG A 28 0.49 14.98 9.29
C ARG A 28 0.53 13.76 8.37
N GLY A 29 -0.27 13.77 7.29
CA GLY A 29 -0.25 12.72 6.27
C GLY A 29 1.09 12.65 5.56
N ALA A 30 1.60 13.80 5.11
CA ALA A 30 2.90 13.90 4.45
C ALA A 30 4.04 13.39 5.35
N LYS A 31 4.06 13.76 6.63
CA LYS A 31 5.06 13.28 7.60
C LYS A 31 5.00 11.77 7.79
N ALA A 32 3.80 11.19 7.86
CA ALA A 32 3.63 9.75 7.96
C ALA A 32 4.13 9.01 6.71
N LEU A 33 3.87 9.55 5.52
CA LEU A 33 4.39 8.99 4.26
C LEU A 33 5.91 9.08 4.18
N THR A 34 6.50 10.20 4.59
CA THR A 34 7.97 10.34 4.69
C THR A 34 8.57 9.28 5.61
N LYS A 35 7.93 9.00 6.76
CA LYS A 35 8.36 7.92 7.66
C LYS A 35 8.28 6.56 6.95
N TRP A 36 7.19 6.28 6.25
CA TRP A 36 7.03 5.01 5.52
C TRP A 36 8.08 4.84 4.42
N ARG A 37 8.36 5.89 3.65
CA ARG A 37 9.42 5.92 2.64
C ARG A 37 10.78 5.64 3.25
N SER A 38 11.09 6.23 4.40
CA SER A 38 12.33 5.95 5.13
C SER A 38 12.39 4.50 5.58
N THR A 39 11.33 3.95 6.19
CA THR A 39 11.31 2.55 6.64
C THR A 39 11.46 1.58 5.47
N ALA A 40 10.77 1.82 4.35
CA ALA A 40 10.90 1.00 3.15
C ALA A 40 12.33 1.03 2.57
N ARG A 41 12.97 2.21 2.56
CA ARG A 41 14.37 2.33 2.14
C ARG A 41 15.32 1.54 3.04
N GLU A 42 15.18 1.66 4.36
CA GLU A 42 16.07 0.95 5.29
C GLU A 42 15.82 -0.57 5.25
N ALA A 43 14.56 -1.02 5.21
CA ALA A 43 14.22 -2.42 5.05
C ALA A 43 14.78 -2.97 3.73
N GLY A 44 14.62 -2.26 2.61
CA GLY A 44 15.16 -2.69 1.33
C GLY A 44 16.68 -2.83 1.32
N LYS A 45 17.41 -1.97 2.05
CA LYS A 45 18.87 -2.10 2.20
C LYS A 45 19.21 -3.38 2.97
N GLN A 46 18.52 -3.63 4.09
CA GLN A 46 18.73 -4.83 4.91
C GLN A 46 18.43 -6.10 4.12
N SER A 47 17.39 -6.09 3.30
CA SER A 47 17.00 -7.21 2.42
C SER A 47 17.81 -7.32 1.12
N ARG A 48 18.84 -6.48 0.93
CA ARG A 48 19.69 -6.45 -0.29
C ARG A 48 18.90 -6.31 -1.59
N ARG A 49 17.80 -5.55 -1.55
CA ARG A 49 16.96 -5.27 -2.72
C ARG A 49 17.74 -4.42 -3.72
N VAL A 50 17.73 -4.82 -4.99
CA VAL A 50 18.31 -4.04 -6.10
C VAL A 50 17.40 -2.85 -6.47
N ARG A 51 16.08 -2.99 -6.25
CA ARG A 51 15.08 -1.94 -6.42
C ARG A 51 14.30 -1.74 -5.13
N PHE A 52 14.24 -0.49 -4.66
CA PHE A 52 13.40 -0.13 -3.52
C PHE A 52 11.95 0.02 -3.94
N PRO A 53 10.99 -0.39 -3.10
CA PRO A 53 9.59 -0.19 -3.42
C PRO A 53 9.23 1.29 -3.46
N GLU A 54 8.39 1.66 -4.42
CA GLU A 54 7.77 2.98 -4.44
C GLU A 54 6.70 3.07 -3.35
N VAL A 55 6.72 4.13 -2.54
CA VAL A 55 5.61 4.42 -1.60
C VAL A 55 4.88 5.66 -2.11
N THR A 56 3.68 5.44 -2.65
CA THR A 56 2.89 6.49 -3.32
C THR A 56 2.22 7.43 -2.32
N GLU A 57 1.55 8.46 -2.83
CA GLU A 57 0.56 9.18 -2.05
C GLU A 57 -0.64 8.29 -1.69
N ALA A 58 -1.38 8.68 -0.65
CA ALA A 58 -2.56 7.93 -0.24
C ALA A 58 -3.68 8.02 -1.29
N MET A 59 -4.30 6.87 -1.58
CA MET A 59 -5.41 6.75 -2.52
C MET A 59 -6.75 6.55 -1.81
N THR A 60 -7.80 7.10 -2.38
CA THR A 60 -9.19 6.80 -2.02
C THR A 60 -9.59 5.41 -2.51
N THR A 61 -10.67 4.84 -1.96
CA THR A 61 -11.21 3.55 -2.44
C THR A 61 -11.50 3.56 -3.95
N LYS A 62 -12.01 4.67 -4.51
CA LYS A 62 -12.26 4.78 -5.95
C LYS A 62 -10.98 4.69 -6.77
N GLN A 63 -9.91 5.33 -6.32
CA GLN A 63 -8.61 5.28 -6.99
C GLN A 63 -7.96 3.91 -6.88
N VAL A 64 -8.04 3.25 -5.72
CA VAL A 64 -7.56 1.87 -5.55
C VAL A 64 -8.34 0.90 -6.44
N ALA A 65 -9.67 1.03 -6.52
CA ALA A 65 -10.49 0.20 -7.40
C ALA A 65 -10.09 0.38 -8.89
N ALA A 66 -9.85 1.63 -9.32
CA ALA A 66 -9.38 1.91 -10.67
C ALA A 66 -7.97 1.34 -10.94
N LEU A 67 -7.07 1.38 -9.95
CA LEU A 67 -5.74 0.76 -10.04
C LEU A 67 -5.85 -0.77 -10.20
N LEU A 68 -6.70 -1.42 -9.38
CA LEU A 68 -6.91 -2.87 -9.43
C LEU A 68 -7.57 -3.32 -10.73
N ALA A 69 -8.47 -2.52 -11.31
CA ALA A 69 -9.11 -2.82 -12.58
C ALA A 69 -8.13 -2.92 -13.77
N GLY A 70 -6.93 -2.34 -13.63
CA GLY A 70 -5.86 -2.45 -14.62
C GLY A 70 -4.86 -3.58 -14.37
N ALA A 71 -5.01 -4.37 -13.30
CA ALA A 71 -4.09 -5.45 -12.96
C ALA A 71 -4.47 -6.75 -13.68
N ASP A 72 -3.47 -7.52 -14.12
CA ASP A 72 -3.69 -8.86 -14.69
C ASP A 72 -4.36 -9.81 -13.67
N LEU A 73 -4.06 -9.60 -12.38
CA LEU A 73 -4.70 -10.27 -11.26
C LEU A 73 -4.86 -9.29 -10.10
N ALA A 74 -6.10 -9.07 -9.67
CA ALA A 74 -6.44 -8.31 -8.48
C ALA A 74 -6.92 -9.25 -7.37
N GLY A 75 -6.34 -9.09 -6.17
CA GLY A 75 -6.76 -9.82 -4.97
C GLY A 75 -7.07 -8.86 -3.83
N VAL A 76 -8.21 -9.08 -3.17
CA VAL A 76 -8.60 -8.34 -1.95
C VAL A 76 -8.73 -9.36 -0.82
N LEU A 77 -7.94 -9.16 0.25
CA LEU A 77 -8.01 -10.03 1.42
C LEU A 77 -9.25 -9.66 2.23
N HIS A 78 -10.29 -10.50 2.15
CA HIS A 78 -11.53 -10.37 2.91
C HIS A 78 -11.72 -11.61 3.80
N GLU A 79 -12.28 -11.42 4.99
CA GLU A 79 -12.44 -12.47 6.00
C GLU A 79 -13.59 -13.43 5.71
N ASP A 80 -14.64 -12.92 5.06
CA ASP A 80 -15.79 -13.71 4.61
C ASP A 80 -15.37 -14.60 3.44
N ARG A 81 -15.39 -15.91 3.68
CA ARG A 81 -14.99 -16.94 2.72
C ARG A 81 -16.03 -17.14 1.63
N ASP A 82 -17.28 -16.78 1.91
CA ASP A 82 -18.41 -16.94 1.01
C ASP A 82 -18.66 -15.64 0.21
N HIS A 83 -17.78 -14.64 0.37
CA HIS A 83 -17.85 -13.42 -0.42
C HIS A 83 -17.44 -13.70 -1.87
N ASP A 84 -18.40 -13.58 -2.78
CA ASP A 84 -18.17 -13.80 -4.20
C ASP A 84 -17.13 -12.81 -4.77
N SER A 85 -16.15 -13.34 -5.51
CA SER A 85 -15.12 -12.56 -6.22
C SER A 85 -15.63 -11.95 -7.54
N THR A 86 -16.92 -11.66 -7.64
CA THR A 86 -17.50 -11.08 -8.86
C THR A 86 -16.99 -9.65 -9.07
N PRO A 87 -16.47 -9.33 -10.27
CA PRO A 87 -16.06 -7.96 -10.63
C PRO A 87 -17.20 -6.94 -10.57
#